data_AF-A0A1Q3MPJ6-F1
#
_entry.id   AF-A0A1Q3MPJ6-F1
#
_cell.length_a   1.000
_cell.length_b   1.000
_cell.length_c   1.000
_cell.angle_alpha   90.00
_cell.angle_beta   90.00
_cell.angle_gamma   90.00
#
_symmetry.space_group_name_H-M   'P 1'
#
loop_
_entity.id
_entity.type
_entity.pdbx_description
1 polymer ?
#
loop_
_entity_poly.entity_id
_entity_poly.type
_entity_poly.pdbx_seq_one_letter_code
_entity_poly.pdbx_strand_id
1 'polypeptide(L)'
;MIKCPSCQASLPDWTQKCQFCQTDVAKVARPIAATNSKTQRSVASWIWGAYYSLAVFYVVSGGYDVAMVFVNANRVILGEKLGFGFWSYIGLAIGGLTSLLGIGLLLRLELARAIVNFFCGLQILFGLLGLAGSVLGTMFAGALGLVMVFMQIVQIAAAAFMIYVIGETERVGPSI
;
A
#
# COMPACT_ATOMS: atom_id res chain seq x y z
N MET A 1 -32.09 0.29 -27.27
CA MET A 1 -33.05 -0.12 -28.31
C MET A 1 -33.07 0.94 -29.40
N ILE A 2 -33.09 0.54 -30.67
CA ILE A 2 -33.21 1.45 -31.83
C ILE A 2 -34.60 1.36 -32.46
N LYS A 3 -35.09 2.43 -33.09
CA LYS A 3 -36.34 2.43 -33.87
C LYS A 3 -36.04 2.34 -35.36
N CYS A 4 -36.77 1.48 -36.07
CA CYS A 4 -36.68 1.41 -37.53
C CYS A 4 -37.32 2.67 -38.16
N PRO A 5 -36.66 3.34 -39.13
CA PRO A 5 -37.23 4.52 -39.78
C PRO A 5 -38.45 4.21 -40.66
N SER A 6 -38.55 2.98 -41.18
CA SER A 6 -39.60 2.58 -42.13
C SER A 6 -40.85 2.04 -41.43
N CYS A 7 -40.70 1.12 -40.46
CA CYS A 7 -41.83 0.47 -39.80
C CYS A 7 -42.03 0.86 -38.34
N GLN A 8 -41.20 1.77 -37.79
CA GLN A 8 -41.25 2.23 -36.39
C GLN A 8 -41.11 1.13 -35.32
N ALA A 9 -40.81 -0.12 -35.71
CA ALA A 9 -40.60 -1.21 -34.78
C ALA A 9 -39.34 -1.00 -33.91
N SER A 10 -39.43 -1.37 -32.63
CA SER A 10 -38.31 -1.35 -31.69
C SER A 10 -37.43 -2.58 -31.89
N LEU A 11 -36.15 -2.36 -32.19
CA LEU A 11 -35.17 -3.41 -32.46
C LEU A 11 -34.01 -3.36 -31.45
N PRO A 12 -33.32 -4.50 -31.25
CA PRO A 12 -32.07 -4.55 -30.48
C PRO A 12 -30.99 -3.64 -31.07
N ASP A 13 -30.13 -3.08 -30.22
CA ASP A 13 -29.09 -2.11 -30.63
C ASP A 13 -28.00 -2.71 -31.54
N TRP A 14 -27.89 -4.03 -31.62
CA TRP A 14 -26.93 -4.74 -32.46
C TRP A 14 -27.45 -5.06 -33.87
N THR A 15 -28.76 -4.94 -34.11
CA THR A 15 -29.39 -5.37 -35.36
C THR A 15 -28.98 -4.50 -36.55
N GLN A 16 -28.62 -5.11 -37.69
CA GLN A 16 -28.22 -4.40 -38.92
C GLN A 16 -29.35 -4.30 -39.94
N LYS A 17 -30.31 -5.25 -39.94
CA LYS A 17 -31.49 -5.23 -40.80
C LYS A 17 -32.75 -5.42 -39.98
N CYS A 18 -33.79 -4.65 -40.28
CA CYS A 18 -35.07 -4.80 -39.61
C CYS A 18 -35.69 -6.19 -39.91
N GLN A 19 -36.07 -6.93 -38.87
CA GLN A 19 -36.70 -8.26 -39.01
C GLN A 19 -38.11 -8.21 -39.62
N PHE A 20 -38.79 -7.05 -39.56
CA PHE A 20 -40.17 -6.88 -40.01
C PHE A 20 -40.27 -6.38 -41.46
N CYS A 21 -39.48 -5.36 -41.82
CA CYS A 21 -39.58 -4.72 -43.14
C CYS A 21 -38.31 -4.86 -43.99
N GLN A 22 -37.33 -5.65 -43.54
CA GLN A 22 -36.03 -5.87 -44.18
C GLN A 22 -35.22 -4.61 -44.53
N THR A 23 -35.62 -3.44 -44.03
CA THR A 23 -34.91 -2.18 -44.25
C THR A 23 -33.56 -2.20 -43.54
N ASP A 24 -32.52 -1.70 -44.20
CA ASP A 24 -31.18 -1.57 -43.65
C ASP A 24 -31.16 -0.48 -42.57
N VAL A 25 -30.78 -0.87 -41.35
CA VAL A 25 -30.68 0.01 -40.18
C VAL A 25 -29.23 0.14 -39.69
N ALA A 26 -28.24 -0.28 -40.50
CA ALA A 26 -26.83 -0.15 -40.16
C ALA A 26 -26.41 1.31 -39.90
N LYS A 27 -27.07 2.28 -40.56
CA LYS A 27 -26.77 3.72 -40.45
C LYS A 27 -27.61 4.47 -39.40
N VAL A 28 -28.49 3.79 -38.65
CA VAL A 28 -29.30 4.44 -37.62
C VAL A 28 -28.42 4.77 -36.41
N ALA A 29 -28.54 5.99 -35.86
CA ALA A 29 -27.82 6.41 -34.67
C ALA A 29 -28.14 5.48 -33.50
N ARG A 30 -27.11 4.81 -32.97
CA ARG A 30 -27.24 3.86 -31.85
C ARG A 30 -26.90 4.59 -30.55
N PRO A 31 -27.62 4.31 -29.45
CA PRO A 31 -27.16 4.75 -28.15
C PRO A 31 -25.82 4.07 -27.87
N ILE A 32 -24.75 4.85 -27.81
CA ILE A 32 -23.46 4.37 -27.32
C ILE A 32 -23.72 4.00 -25.87
N ALA A 33 -23.58 2.71 -25.53
CA ALA A 33 -23.61 2.29 -24.14
C ALA A 33 -22.60 3.18 -23.42
N ALA A 34 -23.06 3.94 -22.42
CA ALA A 34 -22.16 4.77 -21.62
C ALA A 34 -21.05 3.84 -21.14
N THR A 35 -19.88 3.96 -21.74
CA THR A 35 -18.70 3.27 -21.27
C THR A 35 -18.62 3.70 -19.83
N ASN A 36 -18.68 2.77 -18.89
CA ASN A 36 -18.33 3.04 -17.50
C ASN A 36 -16.85 3.44 -17.54
N SER A 37 -16.58 4.69 -17.91
CA SER A 37 -15.31 5.33 -17.65
C SER A 37 -15.23 5.26 -16.14
N LYS A 38 -14.44 4.30 -15.64
CA LYS A 38 -14.11 4.20 -14.23
C LYS A 38 -13.81 5.62 -13.82
N THR A 39 -14.71 6.23 -13.05
CA THR A 39 -14.61 7.64 -12.68
C THR A 39 -13.24 7.75 -12.04
N GLN A 40 -12.32 8.42 -12.72
CA GLN A 40 -10.95 8.56 -12.28
C GLN A 40 -11.04 9.44 -11.04
N ARG A 41 -11.24 8.80 -9.88
CA ARG A 41 -11.43 9.49 -8.60
C ARG A 41 -10.17 10.32 -8.41
N SER A 42 -10.34 11.64 -8.38
CA SER A 42 -9.26 12.55 -8.07
C SER A 42 -8.76 12.23 -6.67
N VAL A 43 -7.60 11.58 -6.58
CA VAL A 43 -6.94 11.36 -5.30
C VAL A 43 -6.52 12.73 -4.76
N ALA A 44 -6.82 12.98 -3.49
CA ALA A 44 -6.48 14.24 -2.86
C ALA A 44 -4.94 14.41 -2.86
N SER A 45 -4.44 15.59 -3.23
CA SER A 45 -2.99 15.78 -3.49
C SER A 45 -2.10 15.55 -2.26
N TRP A 46 -2.65 15.66 -1.05
CA TRP A 46 -1.93 15.39 0.20
C TRP A 46 -1.51 13.91 0.34
N ILE A 47 -2.22 12.97 -0.29
CA ILE A 47 -1.92 11.53 -0.26
C ILE A 47 -0.57 11.26 -0.94
N TRP A 48 -0.27 12.00 -2.01
CA TRP A 48 1.03 11.92 -2.67
C TRP A 48 2.15 12.44 -1.77
N GLY A 49 1.90 13.55 -1.05
CA GLY A 49 2.84 14.06 -0.05
C GLY A 49 3.13 13.02 1.04
N ALA A 50 2.07 12.43 1.61
CA ALA A 50 2.19 11.38 2.63
C ALA A 50 2.96 10.15 2.11
N TYR A 51 2.70 9.73 0.86
CA TYR A 51 3.40 8.62 0.23
C TYR A 51 4.91 8.87 0.12
N TYR A 52 5.31 10.03 -0.40
CA TYR A 52 6.73 10.39 -0.51
C TYR A 52 7.40 10.55 0.86
N SER A 53 6.71 11.16 1.83
CA SER A 53 7.23 11.26 3.20
C SER A 53 7.46 9.89 3.83
N LEU A 54 6.53 8.96 3.66
CA LEU A 54 6.68 7.59 4.15
C LEU A 54 7.80 6.83 3.43
N ALA A 55 7.91 6.97 2.11
CA ALA A 55 8.98 6.35 1.35
C ALA A 55 10.36 6.84 1.84
N VAL A 56 10.53 8.15 2.02
CA VAL A 56 11.75 8.74 2.59
C VAL A 56 11.99 8.26 4.02
N PHE A 57 10.94 8.20 4.85
CA PHE A 57 11.06 7.69 6.22
C PHE A 57 11.61 6.25 6.25
N TYR A 58 11.13 5.37 5.38
CA TYR A 58 11.62 3.99 5.28
C TYR A 58 13.08 3.91 4.80
N VAL A 59 13.49 4.78 3.86
CA VAL A 59 14.90 4.88 3.44
C VAL A 59 15.78 5.33 4.60
N VAL A 60 15.35 6.37 5.32
CA VAL A 60 16.12 6.92 6.45
C VAL A 60 16.18 5.95 7.62
N SER A 61 15.08 5.26 7.95
CA SER A 61 15.04 4.28 9.03
C SER A 61 15.94 3.09 8.74
N GLY A 62 15.87 2.52 7.52
CA GLY A 62 16.75 1.42 7.11
C GLY A 62 18.23 1.85 7.09
N GLY A 63 18.53 3.06 6.62
CA GLY A 63 19.88 3.62 6.65
C GLY A 63 20.39 3.84 8.08
N TYR A 64 19.53 4.31 8.98
CA TYR A 64 19.86 4.48 10.40
C TYR A 64 20.16 3.14 11.09
N ASP A 65 19.36 2.10 10.82
CA ASP A 65 19.59 0.76 11.38
C ASP A 65 20.96 0.21 10.94
N VAL A 66 21.32 0.36 9.67
CA VAL A 66 22.64 -0.02 9.16
C VAL A 66 23.74 0.78 9.86
N ALA A 67 23.59 2.11 9.97
CA ALA A 67 24.57 2.96 10.64
C ALA A 67 24.75 2.59 12.13
N MET A 68 23.66 2.29 12.83
CA MET A 68 23.68 1.86 14.23
C MET A 68 24.41 0.52 14.41
N VAL A 69 24.28 -0.41 13.46
CA VAL A 69 25.06 -1.66 13.49
C VAL A 69 26.57 -1.37 13.41
N PHE A 70 27.00 -0.46 12.54
CA PHE A 70 28.41 -0.06 12.44
C PHE A 70 28.91 0.68 13.69
N VAL A 71 28.09 1.56 14.26
CA VAL A 71 28.41 2.28 15.50
C VAL A 71 28.55 1.29 16.66
N ASN A 72 27.61 0.36 16.80
CA ASN A 72 27.62 -0.64 17.87
C ASN A 72 28.75 -1.66 17.71
N ALA A 73 29.11 -2.03 16.48
CA ALA A 73 30.27 -2.88 16.19
C ALA A 73 31.62 -2.20 16.53
N ASN A 74 31.63 -0.86 16.57
CA ASN A 74 32.79 -0.08 16.97
C ASN A 74 32.78 0.31 18.46
N ARG A 75 31.69 0.03 19.21
CA ARG A 75 31.67 0.29 20.65
C ARG A 75 32.55 -0.72 21.36
N VAL A 76 33.55 -0.19 22.06
CA VAL A 76 34.41 -0.95 22.97
C VAL A 76 33.70 -1.02 24.32
N ILE A 77 33.20 -2.20 24.69
CA ILE A 77 32.66 -2.44 26.03
C ILE A 77 33.65 -3.36 26.72
N LEU A 78 34.19 -2.92 27.87
CA LEU A 78 35.19 -3.67 28.66
C LEU A 78 36.53 -3.97 27.95
N GLY A 79 36.95 -3.14 26.98
CA GLY A 79 38.26 -3.27 26.34
C GLY A 79 38.32 -4.22 25.14
N GLU A 80 37.24 -4.97 24.88
CA GLU A 80 37.07 -5.72 23.63
C GLU A 80 36.15 -4.97 22.68
N LYS A 81 36.52 -4.94 21.39
CA LYS A 81 35.60 -4.53 20.35
C LYS A 81 34.52 -5.60 20.27
N LEU A 82 33.27 -5.20 20.51
CA LEU A 82 32.11 -6.01 20.14
C LEU A 82 32.14 -6.14 18.62
N GLY A 83 32.84 -7.14 18.10
CA GLY A 83 32.91 -7.37 16.66
C GLY A 83 31.53 -7.60 16.06
N PHE A 84 31.48 -7.89 14.76
CA PHE A 84 30.22 -8.25 14.12
C PHE A 84 29.72 -9.60 14.64
N GLY A 85 28.79 -9.56 15.60
CA GLY A 85 28.08 -10.74 16.06
C GLY A 85 27.04 -11.18 15.03
N PHE A 86 26.57 -12.43 15.15
CA PHE A 86 25.48 -12.98 14.33
C PHE A 86 24.25 -12.03 14.26
N TRP A 87 23.88 -11.42 15.38
CA TRP A 87 22.79 -10.44 15.48
C TRP A 87 23.04 -9.15 14.68
N SER A 88 24.30 -8.72 14.56
CA SER A 88 24.69 -7.55 13.76
C SER A 88 24.50 -7.80 12.26
N TYR A 89 24.80 -9.01 11.78
CA TYR A 89 24.55 -9.39 10.39
C TYR A 89 23.06 -9.43 10.05
N ILE A 90 22.23 -9.94 10.97
CA ILE A 90 20.77 -9.92 10.82
C ILE A 90 20.27 -8.46 10.76
N GLY A 91 20.73 -7.60 11.68
CA GLY A 91 20.35 -6.19 11.68
C GLY A 91 20.75 -5.46 10.39
N LEU A 92 21.93 -5.77 9.84
CA LEU A 92 22.40 -5.18 8.58
C LEU A 92 21.58 -5.67 7.38
N ALA A 93 21.22 -6.95 7.34
CA ALA A 93 20.36 -7.51 6.30
C ALA A 93 18.94 -6.92 6.34
N ILE A 94 18.35 -6.79 7.54
CA ILE A 94 17.02 -6.21 7.72
C ILE A 94 17.04 -4.71 7.38
N GLY A 95 17.98 -3.94 7.92
CA GLY A 95 18.09 -2.50 7.64
C GLY A 95 18.35 -2.22 6.15
N GLY A 96 19.20 -3.04 5.53
CA GLY A 96 19.46 -2.99 4.09
C GLY A 96 18.19 -3.26 3.27
N LEU A 97 17.43 -4.30 3.61
CA LEU A 97 16.17 -4.63 2.94
C LEU A 97 15.11 -3.54 3.13
N THR A 98 14.98 -2.97 4.34
CA THR A 98 14.08 -1.84 4.62
C THR A 98 14.45 -0.61 3.79
N SER A 99 15.75 -0.31 3.64
CA SER A 99 16.20 0.81 2.79
C SER A 99 15.87 0.57 1.30
N LEU A 100 16.04 -0.67 0.82
CA LEU A 100 15.70 -1.10 -0.54
C LEU A 100 14.20 -1.02 -0.81
N LEU A 101 13.36 -1.38 0.16
CA LEU A 101 11.91 -1.22 0.07
C LEU A 101 11.50 0.26 0.03
N GLY A 102 12.16 1.12 0.79
CA GLY A 102 11.96 2.57 0.72
C GLY A 102 12.30 3.16 -0.66
N ILE A 103 13.41 2.71 -1.26
CA ILE A 103 13.78 3.08 -2.63
C ILE A 103 12.78 2.51 -3.65
N GLY A 104 12.31 1.27 -3.45
CA GLY A 104 11.29 0.64 -4.27
C GLY A 104 9.93 1.35 -4.24
N LEU A 105 9.55 1.90 -3.07
CA LEU A 105 8.41 2.80 -2.91
C LEU A 105 8.61 4.10 -3.70
N LEU A 106 9.81 4.71 -3.67
CA LEU A 106 10.09 5.91 -4.48
C LEU A 106 9.98 5.65 -5.99
N LEU A 107 10.45 4.48 -6.44
CA LEU A 107 10.37 4.03 -7.84
C LEU A 107 8.98 3.52 -8.24
N ARG A 108 8.00 3.57 -7.33
CA ARG A 108 6.60 3.17 -7.57
C ARG A 108 6.45 1.72 -8.06
N LEU A 109 7.40 0.84 -7.74
CA LEU A 109 7.36 -0.57 -8.16
C LEU A 109 6.16 -1.30 -7.52
N GLU A 110 5.37 -2.01 -8.33
CA GLU A 110 4.20 -2.78 -7.87
C GLU A 110 4.62 -3.87 -6.87
N LEU A 111 5.76 -4.52 -7.11
CA LEU A 111 6.35 -5.51 -6.20
C LEU A 111 6.68 -4.92 -4.83
N ALA A 112 7.29 -3.73 -4.77
CA ALA A 112 7.65 -3.09 -3.50
C ALA A 112 6.40 -2.69 -2.70
N ARG A 113 5.35 -2.19 -3.36
CA ARG A 113 4.08 -1.88 -2.70
C ARG A 113 3.38 -3.12 -2.16
N ALA A 114 3.33 -4.21 -2.94
CA ALA A 114 2.76 -5.47 -2.49
C ALA A 114 3.51 -6.04 -1.29
N ILE A 115 4.84 -6.01 -1.31
CA ILE A 115 5.69 -6.46 -0.19
C ILE A 115 5.44 -5.60 1.05
N VAL A 116 5.46 -4.27 0.92
CA VAL A 116 5.23 -3.36 2.05
C VAL A 116 3.81 -3.53 2.62
N ASN A 117 2.80 -3.68 1.77
CA ASN A 117 1.43 -3.94 2.22
C ASN A 117 1.32 -5.27 2.98
N PHE A 118 1.99 -6.32 2.49
CA PHE A 118 2.07 -7.60 3.18
C PHE A 118 2.78 -7.50 4.53
N PHE A 119 3.94 -6.83 4.59
CA PHE A 119 4.68 -6.63 5.85
C PHE A 119 3.91 -5.75 6.85
N CYS A 120 3.24 -4.69 6.40
CA CYS A 120 2.38 -3.88 7.27
C CYS A 120 1.18 -4.69 7.79
N GLY A 121 0.58 -5.55 6.95
CA GLY A 121 -0.46 -6.48 7.40
C GLY A 121 0.05 -7.46 8.46
N LEU A 122 1.25 -8.02 8.24
CA LEU A 122 1.94 -8.89 9.19
C LEU A 122 2.27 -8.15 10.50
N GLN A 123 2.70 -6.89 10.40
CA GLN A 123 2.99 -6.02 11.54
C GLN A 123 1.74 -5.68 12.34
N ILE A 124 0.58 -5.49 11.70
CA ILE A 124 -0.69 -5.31 12.39
C ILE A 124 -1.07 -6.61 13.13
N LEU A 125 -0.90 -7.77 12.49
CA LEU A 125 -1.19 -9.07 13.10
C LEU A 125 -0.31 -9.35 14.32
N PHE A 126 1.01 -9.19 14.17
CA PHE A 126 1.95 -9.32 15.29
C PHE A 126 1.82 -8.19 16.31
N GLY A 127 1.42 -6.99 15.90
CA GLY A 127 1.13 -5.86 16.77
C GLY A 127 -0.08 -6.13 17.66
N LEU A 128 -1.13 -6.76 17.13
CA LEU A 128 -2.30 -7.20 17.91
C LEU A 128 -1.94 -8.29 18.93
N LEU A 129 -1.11 -9.26 18.53
CA LEU A 129 -0.54 -10.25 19.45
C LEU A 129 0.34 -9.59 20.53
N GLY A 130 1.16 -8.61 20.14
CA GLY A 130 1.98 -7.81 21.05
C GLY A 130 1.14 -6.92 21.98
N LEU A 131 -0.03 -6.45 21.53
CA LEU A 131 -1.01 -5.75 22.35
C LEU A 131 -1.55 -6.67 23.44
N ALA A 132 -1.94 -7.91 23.09
CA ALA A 132 -2.36 -8.89 24.09
C ALA A 132 -1.24 -9.20 25.10
N GLY A 133 0.00 -9.36 24.62
CA GLY A 133 1.17 -9.56 25.48
C GLY A 133 1.50 -8.37 26.38
N SER A 134 1.36 -7.14 25.88
CA SER A 134 1.61 -5.92 26.65
C SER A 134 0.49 -5.62 27.65
N VAL A 135 -0.76 -5.96 27.34
CA VAL A 135 -1.88 -5.94 28.29
C VAL A 135 -1.63 -6.93 29.44
N LEU A 136 -1.20 -8.16 29.15
CA LEU A 136 -0.78 -9.11 30.19
C LEU A 136 0.45 -8.59 30.96
N GLY A 137 1.39 -7.94 30.27
CA GLY A 137 2.57 -7.29 30.88
C GLY A 137 2.22 -6.13 31.82
N THR A 138 1.10 -5.42 31.60
CA THR A 138 0.64 -4.36 32.52
C THR A 138 0.28 -4.91 33.90
N MET A 139 -0.11 -6.19 34.00
CA MET A 139 -0.37 -6.87 35.27
C MET A 139 0.92 -7.08 36.09
N PHE A 140 2.08 -7.16 35.44
CA PHE A 140 3.39 -7.39 36.08
C PHE A 140 4.24 -6.12 36.22
N ALA A 141 4.21 -5.22 35.23
CA ALA A 141 5.06 -4.04 35.15
C ALA A 141 4.35 -2.72 35.49
N GLY A 142 3.05 -2.77 35.83
CA GLY A 142 2.27 -1.60 36.26
C GLY A 142 2.23 -0.48 35.21
N ALA A 143 2.51 0.76 35.63
CA ALA A 143 2.42 1.96 34.78
C ALA A 143 3.33 1.94 33.54
N LEU A 144 4.48 1.24 33.59
CA LEU A 144 5.35 1.08 32.43
C LEU A 144 4.72 0.20 31.34
N GLY A 145 3.86 -0.74 31.73
CA GLY A 145 3.11 -1.56 30.79
C GLY A 145 2.10 -0.74 29.97
N LEU A 146 1.45 0.26 30.58
CA LEU A 146 0.52 1.15 29.87
C LEU A 146 1.22 1.98 28.78
N VAL A 147 2.46 2.42 29.02
CA VAL A 147 3.26 3.13 28.01
C VAL A 147 3.57 2.21 26.83
N MET A 148 3.93 0.94 27.10
CA MET A 148 4.17 -0.05 26.05
C MET A 148 2.91 -0.35 25.23
N VAL A 149 1.74 -0.42 25.88
CA VAL A 149 0.44 -0.58 25.20
C VAL A 149 0.11 0.63 24.33
N PHE A 150 0.45 1.85 24.75
CA PHE A 150 0.22 3.04 23.94
C PHE A 150 1.13 3.07 22.70
N MET A 151 2.43 2.80 22.87
CA MET A 151 3.38 2.68 21.76
C MET A 151 2.96 1.59 20.78
N GLN A 152 2.58 0.44 21.34
CA GLN A 152 1.59 -0.54 20.87
C GLN A 152 0.70 -0.13 19.69
N ILE A 153 -0.27 0.68 20.08
CA ILE A 153 -1.39 1.17 19.28
C ILE A 153 -0.90 2.16 18.22
N VAL A 154 0.04 3.04 18.56
CA VAL A 154 0.58 4.02 17.62
C VAL A 154 1.30 3.32 16.46
N GLN A 155 2.05 2.25 16.72
CA GLN A 155 2.69 1.46 15.66
C GLN A 155 1.66 0.80 14.72
N ILE A 156 0.59 0.23 15.28
CA ILE A 156 -0.48 -0.39 14.50
C ILE A 156 -1.20 0.67 13.65
N ALA A 157 -1.50 1.83 14.23
CA ALA A 157 -2.14 2.93 13.52
C ALA A 157 -1.25 3.46 12.36
N ALA A 158 0.06 3.57 12.58
CA ALA A 158 1.01 3.97 11.54
C ALA A 158 1.08 2.94 10.40
N ALA A 159 1.09 1.64 10.72
CA ALA A 159 1.05 0.57 9.72
C ALA A 159 -0.27 0.58 8.92
N ALA A 160 -1.40 0.78 9.60
CA ALA A 160 -2.71 0.89 8.96
C ALA A 160 -2.82 2.13 8.05
N PHE A 161 -2.26 3.26 8.48
CA PHE A 161 -2.19 4.48 7.67
C PHE A 161 -1.36 4.26 6.41
N MET A 162 -0.25 3.53 6.50
CA MET A 162 0.57 3.20 5.33
C MET A 162 -0.18 2.35 4.30
N ILE A 163 -0.90 1.31 4.76
CA ILE A 163 -1.76 0.49 3.90
C ILE A 163 -2.83 1.36 3.22
N TYR A 164 -3.45 2.27 3.97
CA TYR A 164 -4.45 3.19 3.43
C TYR A 164 -3.87 4.10 2.34
N VAL A 165 -2.70 4.71 2.58
CA VAL A 165 -2.02 5.58 1.60
C VAL A 165 -1.64 4.79 0.34
N ILE A 166 -1.08 3.59 0.49
CA ILE A 166 -0.75 2.72 -0.66
C ILE A 166 -2.02 2.37 -1.45
N GLY A 167 -3.09 1.96 -0.78
CA GLY A 167 -4.36 1.61 -1.40
C GLY A 167 -5.02 2.77 -2.16
N GLU A 168 -4.94 4.00 -1.67
CA GLU A 168 -5.42 5.18 -2.41
C GLU A 168 -4.52 5.51 -3.61
N THR A 169 -3.21 5.29 -3.52
CA THR A 169 -2.29 5.50 -4.67
C THR A 169 -2.41 4.45 -5.77
N GLU A 170 -2.86 3.23 -5.48
CA GLU A 170 -3.06 2.15 -6.48
C GLU A 170 -4.37 2.27 -7.27
N ARG A 171 -5.39 2.92 -6.68
CA ARG A 171 -6.66 3.18 -7.36
C ARG A 171 -6.53 4.13 -8.54
N VAL A 172 -5.48 4.94 -8.55
CA VAL A 172 -5.04 5.70 -9.71
C VAL A 172 -4.00 4.83 -10.38
N GLY A 173 -4.43 4.06 -11.38
CA GLY A 173 -3.51 3.27 -12.20
C GLY A 173 -2.33 4.14 -12.67
N PRO A 174 -1.15 3.55 -12.88
CA PRO A 174 0.01 4.31 -13.35
C PRO A 174 -0.42 5.08 -14.60
N SER A 175 -0.24 6.40 -14.56
CA SER A 175 -0.31 7.22 -15.77
C SER A 175 0.88 6.84 -16.64
N ILE A 176 0.73 5.77 -17.39
CA ILE A 176 1.50 5.43 -18.59
C ILE A 176 0.65 5.79 -19.80
#